data_AF-Q64113-F1
#
_entry.id   AF-Q64113-F1
#
_cell.length_a   1.000
_cell.length_b   1.000
_cell.length_c   1.000
_cell.angle_alpha   90.00
_cell.angle_beta   90.00
_cell.angle_gamma   90.00
#
_symmetry.space_group_name_H-M   'P 1'
#
loop_
_entity.id
_entity.type
_entity.pdbx_description
1 polymer ?
#
loop_
_entity_poly.entity_id
_entity_poly.type
_entity_poly.pdbx_seq_one_letter_code
_entity_poly.pdbx_strand_id
1 'polypeptide(L)' 'KRTVRRNLSYTCRANRNCPIDQHHRNQCQYCRLK' A
#
# COMPACT_ATOMS: atom_id res chain seq x y z
N LYS A 1 0.55 13.44 -6.14
CA LYS A 1 -0.18 12.46 -5.30
C LYS A 1 -1.06 11.56 -6.19
N ARG A 2 -0.52 10.43 -6.69
CA ARG A 2 -1.08 9.65 -7.83
C ARG A 2 -2.36 8.84 -7.50
N THR A 3 -2.72 8.71 -6.23
CA THR A 3 -3.78 7.81 -5.74
C THR A 3 -5.07 8.49 -5.28
N VAL A 4 -5.12 9.83 -5.26
CA VAL A 4 -6.27 10.59 -4.71
C VAL A 4 -7.51 10.58 -5.61
N ARG A 5 -7.34 10.33 -6.91
CA ARG A 5 -8.41 10.53 -7.90
C ARG A 5 -9.19 9.27 -8.30
N ARG A 6 -8.94 8.13 -7.66
CA ARG A 6 -9.77 6.92 -7.85
C ARG A 6 -10.10 6.41 -6.44
N ASN A 7 -11.39 6.17 -6.16
CA ASN A 7 -11.88 5.54 -4.93
C ASN A 7 -11.43 4.07 -4.85
N LEU A 8 -10.12 3.83 -4.95
CA LEU A 8 -9.51 2.52 -4.94
C LEU A 8 -9.39 2.09 -3.48
N SER A 9 -10.18 1.08 -3.10
CA SER A 9 -10.04 0.43 -1.81
C SER A 9 -8.80 -0.46 -1.85
N TYR A 10 -7.71 0.00 -1.24
CA TYR A 10 -6.52 -0.82 -1.13
C TYR A 10 -6.74 -1.90 -0.08
N THR A 11 -6.51 -3.16 -0.44
CA THR A 11 -6.53 -4.27 0.50
C THR A 11 -5.12 -4.80 0.71
N CYS A 12 -4.76 -5.11 1.96
CA CYS A 12 -3.55 -5.87 2.24
C CYS A 12 -3.88 -7.35 2.12
N ARG A 13 -3.06 -8.11 1.38
CA ARG A 13 -3.16 -9.57 1.28
C ARG A 13 -2.47 -10.31 2.43
N ALA A 14 -1.72 -9.59 3.26
CA ALA A 14 -1.00 -10.11 4.41
C ALA A 14 -1.58 -9.55 5.72
N ASN A 15 -0.84 -9.72 6.82
CA ASN A 15 -1.22 -9.26 8.17
C ASN A 15 -1.22 -7.74 8.36
N ARG A 16 -1.31 -6.93 7.29
CA ARG A 16 -1.28 -5.45 7.33
C ARG A 16 -0.03 -4.85 8.00
N ASN A 17 1.02 -5.66 8.19
CA ASN A 17 2.31 -5.28 8.77
C ASN A 17 3.44 -5.54 7.75
N CYS A 18 3.21 -5.15 6.50
CA CYS A 18 4.20 -5.36 5.44
C CYS A 18 5.42 -4.46 5.68
N PRO A 19 6.66 -4.97 5.56
CA PRO A 19 7.85 -4.13 5.62
C PRO A 19 7.86 -3.15 4.43
N ILE A 20 7.97 -1.85 4.71
CA ILE A 20 7.96 -0.77 3.70
C ILE A 20 9.39 -0.32 3.41
N ASP A 21 10.22 -1.25 2.92
CA ASP A 21 11.58 -0.93 2.51
C ASP A 21 11.62 -0.23 1.15
N GLN A 22 12.74 0.40 0.79
CA GLN A 22 12.89 1.09 -0.51
C GLN A 22 12.55 0.21 -1.72
N HIS A 23 12.91 -1.08 -1.66
CA HIS A 23 12.64 -2.06 -2.73
C HIS A 23 11.23 -2.67 -2.65
N HIS A 24 10.67 -2.79 -1.45
CA HIS A 24 9.46 -3.58 -1.18
C HIS A 24 8.21 -2.74 -0.83
N ARG A 25 8.34 -1.41 -0.66
CA ARG A 25 7.25 -0.48 -0.36
C ARG A 25 6.07 -0.54 -1.34
N ASN A 26 6.28 -1.02 -2.56
CA ASN A 26 5.22 -1.15 -3.56
C ASN A 26 4.44 -2.47 -3.49
N GLN A 27 4.87 -3.42 -2.66
CA GLN A 27 4.21 -4.73 -2.51
C GLN A 27 2.81 -4.61 -1.91
N CYS A 28 2.61 -3.63 -1.03
CA CYS A 28 1.31 -3.40 -0.43
C CYS A 28 0.95 -1.92 -0.47
N GLN A 29 0.05 -1.56 -1.39
CA GLN A 29 -0.46 -0.19 -1.48
C GLN A 29 -1.25 0.22 -0.24
N TYR A 30 -1.92 -0.73 0.43
CA TYR A 30 -2.58 -0.47 1.72
C TYR A 30 -1.58 -0.06 2.80
N CYS A 31 -0.50 -0.83 3.00
CA CYS A 31 0.50 -0.52 4.01
C CYS A 31 1.38 0.68 3.64
N ARG A 32 1.53 0.99 2.34
CA ARG A 32 2.27 2.17 1.86
C ARG A 32 1.50 3.48 2.00
N LEU A 33 0.18 3.42 1.88
CA LEU A 33 -0.71 4.60 1.85
C LEU A 33 -1.51 4.79 3.14
N LYS A 34 -1.47 3.82 4.06
CA LYS A 34 -1.71 4.07 5.48
C LYS A 34 -0.67 5.04 6.01
#